data_AF-A0AA42W2S1-F1
#
_entry.id   AF-A0AA42W2S1-F1
#
_cell.length_a   1.000
_cell.length_b   1.000
_cell.length_c   1.000
_cell.angle_alpha   90.00
_cell.angle_beta   90.00
_cell.angle_gamma   90.00
#
_symmetry.space_group_name_H-M   'P 1'
#
loop_
_entity.id
_entity.type
_entity.pdbx_description
1 polymer ?
#
loop_
_entity_poly.entity_id
_entity_poly.type
_entity_poly.pdbx_seq_one_letter_code
_entity_poly.pdbx_strand_id
1 'polypeptide(L)' 'MIHSPAISQVISRYALTPAAAMTASGSYTAPLSIRSGKGSCSHDRVFRFIPLFRSPAAAIRYAIEQGKSYLHLPGLPD' A
#
# COMPACT_ATOMS: atom_id res chain seq x y z
N MET A 1 -18.56 0.44 -0.23
CA MET A 1 -17.25 1.05 0.07
C MET A 1 -16.53 1.29 -1.24
N ILE A 2 -16.28 2.55 -1.63
CA ILE A 2 -15.56 2.88 -2.86
C ILE A 2 -14.06 2.82 -2.55
N HIS A 3 -13.32 2.08 -3.37
CA HIS A 3 -11.88 1.96 -3.28
C HIS A 3 -11.29 2.60 -4.54
N SER A 4 -10.47 3.62 -4.37
CA SER A 4 -9.78 4.29 -5.47
C SER A 4 -8.34 3.79 -5.49
N PRO A 5 -7.96 2.87 -6.39
CA PRO A 5 -6.57 2.47 -6.54
C PRO A 5 -5.78 3.62 -7.17
N ALA A 6 -4.58 3.87 -6.66
CA ALA A 6 -3.63 4.76 -7.31
C ALA A 6 -2.65 3.94 -8.16
N ILE A 7 -1.84 4.63 -8.96
CA ILE A 7 -0.84 4.03 -9.84
C ILE A 7 0.07 3.09 -9.02
N SER A 8 0.16 1.84 -9.46
CA SER A 8 1.06 0.85 -8.85
C SER A 8 2.51 1.20 -9.18
N GLN A 9 3.37 1.20 -8.16
CA GLN A 9 4.79 1.50 -8.31
C GLN A 9 5.60 0.20 -8.14
N VAL A 10 6.43 -0.14 -9.14
CA VAL A 10 7.30 -1.31 -9.07
C VAL A 10 8.68 -0.90 -8.56
N ILE A 11 9.16 -1.56 -7.51
CA ILE A 11 10.52 -1.41 -6.98
C ILE A 11 11.18 -2.79 -7.03
N SER A 12 12.16 -2.95 -7.92
CA SER A 12 12.85 -4.22 -8.19
C SER A 12 11.85 -5.34 -8.48
N ARG A 13 11.65 -6.27 -7.52
CA ARG A 13 10.71 -7.39 -7.64
C ARG A 13 9.41 -7.21 -6.86
N TYR A 14 9.20 -6.05 -6.25
CA TYR A 14 8.01 -5.75 -5.46
C TYR A 14 7.11 -4.76 -6.20
N ALA A 15 5.86 -5.13 -6.42
CA ALA A 15 4.82 -4.22 -6.89
C ALA A 15 4.07 -3.64 -5.69
N LEU A 16 4.16 -2.33 -5.50
CA LEU A 16 3.43 -1.56 -4.49
C LEU A 16 2.13 -1.04 -5.11
N THR A 17 0.99 -1.46 -4.60
CA THR A 17 -0.32 -0.98 -5.04
C THR A 17 -0.99 -0.23 -3.88
N PRO A 18 -0.81 1.11 -3.82
CA PRO A 18 -1.49 1.95 -2.85
C PRO A 18 -2.97 2.14 -3.24
N ALA A 19 -3.84 2.18 -2.24
CA ALA A 19 -5.26 2.49 -2.44
C ALA A 19 -5.77 3.41 -1.32
N ALA A 20 -6.84 4.14 -1.62
CA ALA A 20 -7.58 4.91 -0.62
C ALA A 20 -8.96 4.28 -0.46
N ALA A 21 -9.31 3.95 0.77
CA ALA A 21 -10.61 3.35 1.09
C ALA A 21 -11.35 4.22 2.10
N MET A 22 -12.54 4.69 1.71
CA MET A 22 -13.37 5.55 2.53
C MET A 22 -14.10 4.73 3.61
N THR A 23 -14.02 5.18 4.85
CA THR A 23 -14.70 4.60 6.02
C THR A 23 -16.14 5.09 6.10
N ALA A 24 -16.96 4.42 6.91
CA ALA A 24 -18.35 4.83 7.17
C ALA A 24 -18.45 6.25 7.77
N SER A 25 -17.40 6.70 8.46
CA SER A 25 -17.32 8.04 9.06
C SER A 25 -16.85 9.12 8.08
N GLY A 26 -16.66 8.80 6.79
CA GLY A 26 -16.23 9.75 5.76
C GLY A 26 -14.73 10.08 5.76
N SER A 27 -13.93 9.39 6.58
CA SER A 27 -12.46 9.46 6.52
C SER A 27 -11.90 8.43 5.55
N TYR A 28 -10.64 8.57 5.16
CA TYR A 28 -9.94 7.66 4.25
C TYR A 28 -8.85 6.89 5.00
N THR A 29 -8.84 5.58 4.80
CA THR A 29 -7.72 4.71 5.18
C THR A 29 -6.76 4.59 4.00
N ALA A 30 -5.51 4.25 4.32
CA ALA A 30 -4.41 4.11 3.36
C ALA A 30 -3.98 2.62 3.24
N PRO A 31 -4.79 1.72 2.67
CA PRO A 31 -4.31 0.37 2.39
C PRO A 31 -3.16 0.37 1.37
N LEU A 32 -2.24 -0.56 1.54
CA LEU A 32 -1.13 -0.81 0.63
C LEU A 32 -0.98 -2.31 0.40
N SER A 33 -1.03 -2.76 -0.85
CA SER A 33 -0.62 -4.13 -1.21
C SER A 33 0.83 -4.14 -1.69
N ILE A 34 1.63 -5.06 -1.17
CA ILE A 34 2.99 -5.33 -1.65
C ILE A 34 3.00 -6.76 -2.20
N ARG A 35 3.12 -6.88 -3.52
CA ARG A 35 3.22 -8.16 -4.20
C ARG A 35 4.66 -8.45 -4.58
N SER A 36 5.19 -9.58 -4.14
CA SER A 36 6.56 -10.02 -4.48
C SER A 36 6.53 -10.93 -5.71
N GLY A 37 7.26 -10.59 -6.76
CA GLY A 37 7.32 -11.36 -8.01
C GLY A 37 8.69 -12.02 -8.21
N LYS A 38 8.92 -13.19 -7.63
CA LYS A 38 10.00 -14.10 -8.04
C LYS A 38 9.66 -15.55 -7.65
N GLY A 39 9.39 -16.41 -8.64
CA GLY A 39 9.11 -17.85 -8.44
C GLY A 39 7.64 -18.24 -8.20
N SER A 40 7.42 -19.51 -7.81
CA SER A 40 6.09 -20.14 -7.63
C SER A 40 5.28 -19.61 -6.42
N CYS A 41 5.88 -18.76 -5.59
CA CYS A 41 5.22 -18.19 -4.40
C CYS A 41 5.13 -16.66 -4.53
N SER A 42 4.10 -16.18 -5.22
CA SER A 42 3.72 -14.77 -5.20
C SER A 42 3.04 -14.49 -3.87
N HIS A 43 3.69 -13.72 -3.00
CA HIS A 43 3.09 -13.29 -1.73
C HIS A 43 2.53 -11.88 -1.88
N ASP A 44 1.23 -11.73 -1.67
CA ASP A 44 0.57 -10.44 -1.52
C ASP A 44 0.48 -10.11 -0.03
N ARG A 45 1.14 -9.02 0.38
CA ARG A 45 1.06 -8.50 1.75
C ARG A 45 0.20 -7.24 1.72
N VAL A 46 -0.95 -7.29 2.37
CA VAL A 46 -1.81 -6.11 2.55
C VAL A 46 -1.51 -5.45 3.88
N PHE A 47 -1.04 -4.21 3.82
CA PHE A 47 -0.83 -3.35 4.97
C PHE A 47 -2.02 -2.41 5.13
N ARG A 48 -2.53 -2.33 6.36
CA ARG A 48 -3.57 -1.37 6.76
C ARG A 48 -2.98 -0.46 7.80
N PHE A 49 -2.80 0.80 7.45
CA PHE A 49 -2.25 1.78 8.38
C PHE A 49 -3.33 2.32 9.32
N ILE A 50 -2.93 2.62 10.56
CA ILE A 50 -3.79 3.18 11.61
C ILE A 50 -4.27 4.62 11.29
N PRO A 51 -3.44 5.53 10.71
CA PRO A 51 -3.86 6.89 10.44
C PRO A 51 -5.03 6.98 9.46
N LEU A 52 -5.97 7.86 9.79
CA LEU A 52 -7.10 8.23 8.94
C LEU A 52 -6.84 9.61 8.31
N PHE A 53 -7.25 9.77 7.06
CA PHE A 53 -7.02 10.97 6.27
C PHE A 53 -8.34 11.60 5.86
N ARG A 54 -8.39 12.93 5.74
CA ARG A 54 -9.57 13.63 5.20
C ARG A 54 -9.64 13.62 3.67
N SER A 55 -8.55 13.25 3.01
CA SER A 55 -8.44 13.25 1.55
C SER A 55 -7.91 11.90 1.06
N PRO A 56 -8.46 11.35 -0.04
CA PRO A 56 -7.94 10.13 -0.64
C PRO A 56 -6.51 10.33 -1.14
N ALA A 57 -6.17 11.50 -1.66
CA ALA A 57 -4.81 11.80 -2.13
C ALA A 57 -3.79 11.77 -0.99
N ALA A 58 -4.16 12.24 0.21
CA ALA A 58 -3.30 12.17 1.38
C ALA A 58 -3.08 10.72 1.83
N ALA A 59 -4.13 9.88 1.80
CA ALA A 59 -4.03 8.46 2.10
C ALA A 59 -3.10 7.73 1.10
N ILE A 60 -3.24 8.00 -0.20
CA ILE A 60 -2.35 7.42 -1.23
C ILE A 60 -0.90 7.81 -1.02
N ARG A 61 -0.62 9.10 -0.80
CA ARG A 61 0.75 9.59 -0.58
C ARG A 61 1.38 8.91 0.63
N TYR A 62 0.63 8.83 1.72
CA TYR A 62 1.06 8.16 2.94
C TYR A 62 1.36 6.67 2.70
N ALA A 63 0.47 5.94 1.99
CA ALA A 63 0.68 4.53 1.66
C ALA A 63 1.98 4.32 0.86
N ILE A 64 2.30 5.20 -0.09
CA ILE A 64 3.53 5.14 -0.89
C ILE A 64 4.77 5.38 -0.02
N GLU A 65 4.77 6.43 0.80
CA GLU A 65 5.91 6.76 1.67
C GLU A 65 6.19 5.64 2.68
N GLN A 66 5.15 5.11 3.31
CA GLN A 66 5.29 3.97 4.20
C GLN A 66 5.78 2.72 3.44
N GLY A 67 5.18 2.42 2.29
CA GLY A 67 5.57 1.28 1.45
C GLY A 67 7.03 1.30 1.03
N LYS A 68 7.56 2.48 0.68
CA LYS A 68 8.99 2.66 0.38
C LYS A 68 9.87 2.39 1.60
N SER A 69 9.46 2.81 2.79
CA SER A 69 10.17 2.50 4.04
C SER A 69 10.17 0.99 4.34
N TYR A 70 9.05 0.28 4.09
CA TYR A 70 8.99 -1.17 4.28
C TYR A 70 9.93 -1.95 3.36
N LEU A 71 10.13 -1.48 2.13
CA LEU A 71 11.09 -2.12 1.22
C LEU A 71 12.55 -1.88 1.61
N HIS A 72 12.84 -0.85 2.41
CA HIS A 72 14.18 -0.60 2.96
C HIS A 72 14.44 -1.37 4.26
N LEU A 73 13.42 -2.00 4.88
CA LEU A 73 13.63 -2.78 6.09
C LEU A 73 14.29 -4.14 5.76
N PRO A 74 15.33 -4.56 6.50
CA PRO A 74 16.09 -5.79 6.24
C PRO A 74 15.34 -7.10 6.58
N GLY A 75 14.01 -7.09 6.58
CA GLY A 75 13.15 -8.23 6.93
C GLY A 75 12.31 -8.79 5.78
N LEU A 76 12.41 -8.22 4.58
CA LEU A 76 11.75 -8.78 3.40
C LEU A 76 12.77 -9.69 2.69
N PRO A 77 12.61 -11.04 2.74
CA PRO A 77 13.58 -11.94 2.14
C PRO A 77 13.71 -11.68 0.63
N ASP A 78 14.91 -11.92 0.07
CA ASP A 78 15.11 -11.88 -1.39
C ASP A 78 14.26 -12.92 -2.17
#